data_AF-A0A944Y182-F1
#
_entry.id   AF-A0A944Y182-F1
#
_cell.length_a   1.000
_cell.length_b   1.000
_cell.length_c   1.000
_cell.angle_alpha   90.00
_cell.angle_beta   90.00
_cell.angle_gamma   90.00
#
_symmetry.space_group_name_H-M   'P 1'
#
loop_
_entity.id
_entity.type
_entity.pdbx_description
1 polymer ?
#
loop_
_entity_poly.entity_id
_entity_poly.type
_entity_poly.pdbx_seq_one_letter_code
_entity_poly.pdbx_strand_id
1 'polypeptide(L)'
;MRINEALSITWEQVDSDEANVTVGESKTEAGAGRTIPVDNHLMERLTSLRAKHYERQMQDRGWNQAGFVFCTNVGKRGDKDNLQRWVLTPLLKEAKLPHLTWHHLRHNAGSYLLSENVPITLVSKILGHANPAITMSIYAHELKEDFEQVREAMAKFA
;
A
#
# COMPACT_ATOMS: atom_id res chain seq x y z
N MET A 1 -0.99 2.06 -1.99
CA MET A 1 -0.17 1.62 -3.15
C MET A 1 -1.04 1.00 -4.25
N ARG A 2 -0.68 1.09 -5.54
CA ARG A 2 -1.35 0.36 -6.65
C ARG A 2 -0.89 -1.11 -6.63
N ILE A 3 -1.75 -2.04 -7.05
CA ILE A 3 -1.40 -3.48 -7.04
C ILE A 3 -0.15 -3.82 -7.86
N ASN A 4 0.00 -3.23 -9.05
CA ASN A 4 1.20 -3.49 -9.88
C ASN A 4 2.48 -2.96 -9.26
N GLU A 5 2.41 -1.88 -8.46
CA GLU A 5 3.56 -1.41 -7.68
C GLU A 5 3.91 -2.47 -6.63
N ALA A 6 2.91 -2.96 -5.88
CA ALA A 6 3.12 -3.99 -4.86
C ALA A 6 3.73 -5.27 -5.43
N LEU A 7 3.21 -5.76 -6.58
CA LEU A 7 3.72 -6.96 -7.24
C LEU A 7 5.13 -6.82 -7.83
N SER A 8 5.63 -5.60 -7.93
CA SER A 8 6.98 -5.33 -8.42
C SER A 8 7.98 -5.08 -7.29
N ILE A 9 7.54 -5.05 -6.03
CA ILE A 9 8.43 -4.85 -4.89
C ILE A 9 9.40 -6.03 -4.77
N THR A 10 10.68 -5.72 -4.61
CA THR A 10 11.72 -6.67 -4.23
C THR A 10 12.14 -6.51 -2.77
N TRP A 11 12.81 -7.51 -2.21
CA TRP A 11 13.31 -7.47 -0.83
C TRP A 11 14.32 -6.35 -0.57
N GLU A 12 15.00 -5.84 -1.61
CA GLU A 12 15.91 -4.68 -1.51
C GLU A 12 15.17 -3.38 -1.19
N GLN A 13 13.87 -3.34 -1.45
CA GLN A 13 13.02 -2.16 -1.24
C GLN A 13 12.31 -2.16 0.11
N VAL A 14 12.53 -3.19 0.93
CA VAL A 14 11.95 -3.32 2.27
C VAL A 14 13.04 -2.99 3.29
N ASP A 15 12.87 -1.87 3.97
CA ASP A 15 13.73 -1.42 5.05
C ASP A 15 13.14 -1.90 6.38
N SER A 16 13.80 -2.88 7.00
CA SER A 16 13.38 -3.46 8.27
C SER A 16 13.62 -2.56 9.47
N ASP A 17 14.62 -1.69 9.38
CA ASP A 17 15.10 -0.91 10.52
C ASP A 17 14.25 0.34 10.68
N GLU A 18 13.88 0.97 9.56
CA GLU A 18 13.02 2.15 9.53
C GLU A 18 11.52 1.83 9.28
N ALA A 19 11.15 0.54 9.24
CA ALA A 19 9.78 0.07 8.97
C ALA A 19 9.15 0.73 7.73
N ASN A 20 9.86 0.67 6.61
CA ASN A 20 9.55 1.40 5.40
C ASN A 20 9.62 0.53 4.14
N VAL A 21 8.76 0.82 3.17
CA VAL A 21 8.80 0.18 1.85
C VAL A 21 8.90 1.25 0.77
N THR A 22 9.95 1.17 -0.05
CA THR A 22 10.19 2.12 -1.14
C THR A 22 9.58 1.60 -2.44
N VAL A 23 8.67 2.37 -3.02
CA VAL A 23 8.09 2.03 -4.33
C VAL A 23 9.13 2.27 -5.43
N GLY A 24 9.36 1.27 -6.27
CA GLY A 24 10.29 1.36 -7.40
C GLY A 24 9.64 2.07 -8.58
N GLU A 25 9.49 1.35 -9.70
CA GLU A 25 8.77 1.89 -10.85
C GLU A 25 7.27 2.07 -10.57
N SER A 26 6.72 3.17 -11.06
CA SER A 26 5.29 3.46 -11.02
C SER A 26 4.82 4.05 -12.35
N LYS A 27 3.52 3.92 -12.61
CA LYS A 27 2.86 4.55 -13.76
C LYS A 27 3.01 6.08 -13.78
N THR A 28 3.27 6.69 -12.63
CA THR A 28 3.41 8.14 -12.48
C THR A 28 4.74 8.45 -11.81
N GLU A 29 5.41 9.54 -12.23
CA GLU A 29 6.68 9.99 -11.64
C GLU A 29 6.56 10.22 -10.12
N ALA A 30 5.52 10.91 -9.67
CA ALA A 30 5.22 11.09 -8.25
C ALA A 30 4.93 9.79 -7.49
N GLY A 31 4.67 8.70 -8.21
CA GLY A 31 4.52 7.37 -7.65
C GLY A 31 5.86 6.65 -7.46
N ALA A 32 6.86 6.95 -8.28
CA ALA A 32 8.15 6.29 -8.25
C ALA A 32 9.03 6.84 -7.11
N GLY A 33 9.83 5.97 -6.49
CA GLY A 33 10.78 6.33 -5.44
C GLY A 33 10.18 6.77 -4.10
N ARG A 34 8.84 6.76 -3.96
CA ARG A 34 8.19 7.18 -2.71
C ARG A 34 8.28 6.09 -1.64
N THR A 35 8.51 6.51 -0.40
CA THR A 35 8.51 5.63 0.76
C THR A 35 7.10 5.54 1.36
N ILE A 36 6.70 4.33 1.72
CA ILE A 36 5.46 4.02 2.41
C ILE A 36 5.82 3.47 3.79
N PRO A 37 5.49 4.18 4.89
CA PRO A 37 5.65 3.63 6.22
C PRO A 37 4.68 2.47 6.42
N VAL A 38 5.15 1.45 7.13
CA VAL A 38 4.38 0.24 7.43
C VAL A 38 4.42 -0.02 8.92
N ASP A 39 3.34 -0.56 9.47
CA ASP A 39 3.28 -0.88 10.89
C ASP A 39 4.13 -2.13 11.23
N ASN A 40 4.44 -2.27 12.53
CA ASN A 40 5.23 -3.39 13.02
C ASN A 40 4.58 -4.75 12.72
N HIS A 41 3.24 -4.82 12.71
CA HIS A 41 2.53 -6.05 12.42
C HIS A 41 2.79 -6.52 10.99
N LEU A 42 2.75 -5.62 10.01
CA LEU A 42 3.10 -5.91 8.63
C LEU A 42 4.58 -6.27 8.49
N MET A 43 5.47 -5.61 9.25
CA MET A 43 6.90 -5.95 9.24
C MET A 43 7.19 -7.35 9.77
N GLU A 44 6.50 -7.80 10.82
CA GLU A 44 6.58 -9.18 11.32
C GLU A 44 6.13 -10.19 10.26
N ARG A 45 5.04 -9.86 9.53
CA ARG A 45 4.51 -10.71 8.44
C ARG A 45 5.48 -10.78 7.27
N LEU A 46 6.10 -9.65 6.89
CA LEU A 46 7.12 -9.60 5.84
C LEU A 46 8.37 -10.38 6.25
N THR A 47 8.81 -10.27 7.50
CA THR A 47 9.95 -11.02 8.04
C THR A 47 9.70 -12.52 7.97
N SER A 48 8.52 -12.96 8.40
CA SER A 48 8.09 -14.36 8.31
C SER A 48 8.02 -14.86 6.86
N LEU A 49 7.58 -14.00 5.94
CA LEU A 49 7.55 -14.32 4.52
C LEU A 49 8.96 -14.44 3.93
N ARG A 50 9.89 -13.55 4.32
CA ARG A 50 11.29 -13.56 3.87
C ARG A 50 12.00 -14.84 4.32
N ALA A 51 11.75 -15.31 5.54
CA ALA A 51 12.27 -16.59 6.03
C ALA A 51 11.82 -17.76 5.14
N LYS A 52 10.52 -17.84 4.79
CA LYS A 52 9.99 -18.85 3.87
C LYS A 52 10.60 -18.76 2.47
N HIS A 53 10.86 -17.55 1.98
CA HIS A 53 11.54 -17.35 0.70
C HIS A 53 12.98 -17.89 0.76
N TYR A 54 13.71 -17.64 1.84
CA TYR A 54 15.06 -18.19 2.01
C TYR A 54 15.06 -19.71 2.05
N GLU A 55 14.16 -20.34 2.82
CA GLU A 55 14.01 -21.80 2.85
C GLU A 55 13.76 -22.37 1.45
N ARG A 56 12.90 -21.71 0.66
CA ARG A 56 12.63 -22.13 -0.72
C ARG A 56 13.84 -21.99 -1.63
N GLN A 57 14.61 -20.90 -1.51
CA GLN A 57 15.83 -20.67 -2.30
C GLN A 57 16.96 -21.66 -1.96
N MET A 58 16.98 -22.21 -0.74
CA MET A 58 17.92 -23.28 -0.39
C MET A 58 17.60 -24.59 -1.10
N GLN A 59 16.32 -24.84 -1.40
CA GLN A 59 15.87 -26.03 -2.14
C GLN A 59 15.99 -25.84 -3.66
N ASP A 60 15.71 -24.63 -4.15
CA ASP A 60 15.79 -24.26 -5.56
C ASP A 60 16.48 -22.91 -5.70
N ARG A 61 17.78 -22.94 -5.98
CA ARG A 61 18.57 -21.71 -6.14
C ARG A 61 18.07 -20.86 -7.31
N GLY A 62 17.42 -21.43 -8.33
CA GLY A 62 16.89 -20.68 -9.47
C GLY A 62 15.59 -19.94 -9.16
N TRP A 63 14.95 -20.23 -8.02
CA TRP A 63 13.67 -19.65 -7.66
C TRP A 63 13.80 -18.19 -7.24
N ASN A 64 12.98 -17.33 -7.84
CA ASN A 64 12.83 -15.92 -7.48
C ASN A 64 14.17 -15.14 -7.47
N GLN A 65 14.99 -15.32 -8.51
CA GLN A 65 16.27 -14.62 -8.68
C GLN A 65 16.11 -13.09 -8.72
N ALA A 66 14.96 -12.59 -9.19
CA ALA A 66 14.64 -11.17 -9.18
C ALA A 66 14.29 -10.62 -7.77
N GLY A 67 14.16 -11.48 -6.76
CA GLY A 67 13.98 -11.07 -5.38
C GLY A 67 12.61 -10.47 -5.05
N PHE A 68 11.56 -10.81 -5.81
CA PHE A 68 10.20 -10.28 -5.55
C PHE A 68 9.69 -10.69 -4.16
N VAL A 69 9.06 -9.74 -3.45
CA VAL A 69 8.37 -10.00 -2.17
C VAL A 69 7.11 -10.83 -2.42
N PHE A 70 6.32 -10.44 -3.42
CA PHE A 70 5.10 -11.14 -3.81
C PHE A 70 5.31 -11.85 -5.15
N CYS A 71 5.76 -13.10 -5.10
CA CYS A 71 5.97 -13.93 -6.28
C CYS A 71 4.99 -15.10 -6.37
N THR A 72 4.86 -15.65 -7.57
CA THR A 72 4.18 -16.93 -7.82
C THR A 72 4.98 -18.10 -7.25
N ASN A 73 4.38 -19.30 -7.21
CA ASN A 73 5.05 -20.52 -6.75
C ASN A 73 6.31 -20.87 -7.56
N VAL A 74 6.43 -20.37 -8.80
CA VAL A 74 7.59 -20.54 -9.67
C VAL A 74 8.58 -19.36 -9.60
N GLY A 75 8.40 -18.43 -8.66
CA GLY A 75 9.33 -17.34 -8.40
C GLY A 75 9.26 -16.20 -9.42
N LYS A 76 8.18 -16.11 -10.20
CA LYS A 76 7.93 -15.00 -11.13
C LYS A 76 7.00 -13.97 -10.52
N ARG A 77 7.07 -12.72 -10.98
CA ARG A 77 6.10 -11.67 -10.63
C ARG A 77 4.66 -12.14 -10.90
N GLY A 78 3.77 -11.87 -9.94
CA GLY A 78 2.35 -12.15 -10.08
C GLY A 78 1.67 -11.25 -11.12
N ASP A 79 0.52 -11.71 -11.62
CA ASP A 79 -0.35 -10.93 -12.48
C ASP A 79 -1.56 -10.41 -11.69
N LYS A 80 -1.93 -9.14 -11.91
CA LYS A 80 -3.01 -8.49 -11.14
C LYS A 80 -4.38 -9.10 -11.42
N ASP A 81 -4.63 -9.57 -12.64
CA ASP A 81 -5.94 -10.07 -13.05
C ASP A 81 -6.10 -11.52 -12.56
N ASN A 82 -5.01 -12.29 -12.55
CA ASN A 82 -4.97 -13.57 -11.87
C ASN A 82 -5.20 -13.44 -10.35
N LEU A 83 -4.57 -12.48 -9.68
CA LEU A 83 -4.81 -12.25 -8.26
C LEU A 83 -6.23 -11.78 -7.96
N GLN A 84 -6.80 -10.93 -8.82
CA GLN A 84 -8.22 -10.56 -8.71
C GLN A 84 -9.11 -11.80 -8.81
N ARG A 85 -8.91 -12.63 -9.83
CA ARG A 85 -9.75 -13.79 -10.14
C ARG A 85 -9.62 -14.92 -9.13
N TRP A 86 -8.40 -15.26 -8.73
CA TRP A 86 -8.09 -16.47 -7.96
C TRP A 86 -7.93 -16.22 -6.46
N VAL A 87 -7.74 -14.97 -6.03
CA VAL A 87 -7.53 -14.62 -4.62
C VAL A 87 -8.64 -13.71 -4.13
N LEU A 88 -8.73 -12.48 -4.66
CA LEU A 88 -9.63 -11.48 -4.10
C LEU A 88 -11.11 -11.84 -4.28
N THR A 89 -11.54 -12.20 -5.49
CA THR A 89 -12.95 -12.54 -5.76
C THR A 89 -13.44 -13.74 -4.91
N PRO A 90 -12.71 -14.85 -4.78
CA PRO A 90 -13.09 -15.93 -3.87
C PRO A 90 -13.18 -15.50 -2.41
N LEU A 91 -12.19 -14.73 -1.91
CA LEU A 91 -12.19 -14.23 -0.53
C LEU A 91 -13.39 -13.33 -0.23
N LEU A 92 -13.75 -12.44 -1.17
CA LEU A 92 -14.94 -11.58 -1.02
C LEU A 92 -16.23 -12.40 -0.98
N LYS A 93 -16.32 -13.45 -1.80
CA LYS A 93 -17.47 -14.36 -1.80
C LYS A 93 -17.60 -15.11 -0.46
N GLU A 94 -16.49 -15.60 0.07
CA GLU A 94 -16.43 -16.26 1.37
C GLU A 94 -16.83 -15.31 2.51
N ALA A 95 -16.30 -14.08 2.47
CA ALA A 95 -16.63 -13.02 3.43
C ALA A 95 -18.03 -12.40 3.23
N LYS A 96 -18.79 -12.82 2.22
CA LYS A 96 -20.10 -12.26 1.84
C LYS A 96 -20.07 -10.75 1.58
N LEU A 97 -18.94 -10.26 1.05
CA LEU A 97 -18.74 -8.87 0.70
C LEU A 97 -19.11 -8.59 -0.77
N PRO A 98 -19.48 -7.34 -1.11
CA PRO A 98 -19.68 -6.95 -2.50
C PRO A 98 -18.40 -7.09 -3.31
N HIS A 99 -18.54 -7.04 -4.64
CA HIS A 99 -17.39 -7.05 -5.52
C HIS A 99 -16.47 -5.84 -5.27
N LEU A 100 -15.21 -6.12 -4.94
CA LEU A 100 -14.16 -5.13 -4.73
C LEU A 100 -12.95 -5.45 -5.61
N THR A 101 -12.25 -4.40 -6.03
CA THR A 101 -11.00 -4.50 -6.78
C THR A 101 -9.84 -4.05 -5.93
N TRP A 102 -8.61 -4.36 -6.34
CA TRP A 102 -7.41 -3.80 -5.73
C TRP A 102 -7.38 -2.26 -5.73
N HIS A 103 -8.03 -1.63 -6.71
CA HIS A 103 -8.18 -0.18 -6.75
C HIS A 103 -9.09 0.32 -5.61
N HIS A 104 -10.19 -0.38 -5.34
CA HIS A 104 -11.07 -0.04 -4.21
C HIS A 104 -10.35 -0.20 -2.87
N LEU A 105 -9.50 -1.20 -2.70
CA LEU A 105 -8.69 -1.34 -1.46
C LEU A 105 -7.74 -0.16 -1.27
N ARG A 106 -7.09 0.29 -2.35
CA ARG A 106 -6.25 1.51 -2.33
C ARG A 106 -7.09 2.76 -2.01
N HIS A 107 -8.31 2.85 -2.55
CA HIS A 107 -9.21 3.96 -2.28
C HIS A 107 -9.62 3.99 -0.80
N ASN A 108 -10.04 2.84 -0.26
CA ASN A 108 -10.40 2.71 1.16
C ASN A 108 -9.25 3.09 2.09
N ALA A 109 -8.01 2.71 1.77
CA ALA A 109 -6.85 3.14 2.55
C ALA A 109 -6.68 4.67 2.54
N GLY A 110 -6.96 5.34 1.41
CA GLY A 110 -6.95 6.80 1.32
C GLY A 110 -8.06 7.44 2.16
N SER A 111 -9.29 6.97 2.02
CA SER A 111 -10.44 7.43 2.82
C SER A 111 -10.17 7.26 4.32
N TYR A 112 -9.68 6.08 4.73
CA TYR A 112 -9.43 5.79 6.13
C TYR A 112 -8.38 6.72 6.74
N LEU A 113 -7.24 6.92 6.07
CA LEU A 113 -6.21 7.84 6.57
C LEU A 113 -6.72 9.28 6.71
N LEU A 114 -7.58 9.74 5.80
CA LEU A 114 -8.18 11.07 5.90
C LEU A 114 -9.20 11.15 7.04
N SER A 115 -9.96 10.08 7.28
CA SER A 115 -10.89 10.01 8.42
C SER A 115 -10.18 10.05 9.77
N GLU A 116 -8.92 9.62 9.82
CA GLU A 116 -8.00 9.74 10.97
C GLU A 116 -7.24 11.08 10.99
N ASN A 117 -7.70 12.08 10.24
CA ASN A 117 -7.13 13.43 10.15
C ASN A 117 -5.66 13.49 9.68
N VAL A 118 -5.17 12.47 8.97
CA VAL A 118 -3.84 12.53 8.35
C VAL A 118 -3.85 13.63 7.29
N PRO A 119 -2.86 14.55 7.29
CA PRO A 119 -2.81 15.64 6.32
C PRO A 119 -2.95 15.16 4.88
N ILE A 120 -3.83 15.81 4.11
CA ILE A 120 -4.13 15.39 2.74
C ILE A 120 -2.90 15.35 1.82
N THR A 121 -1.92 16.23 2.08
CA THR A 121 -0.64 16.25 1.39
C THR A 121 0.18 14.98 1.65
N LEU A 122 0.16 14.46 2.88
CA LEU A 122 0.81 13.18 3.23
C LEU A 122 0.05 11.99 2.64
N VAL A 123 -1.28 11.97 2.72
CA VAL A 123 -2.09 10.92 2.08
C VAL A 123 -1.86 10.90 0.57
N SER A 124 -1.84 12.06 -0.08
CA SER A 124 -1.53 12.21 -1.50
C SER A 124 -0.15 11.67 -1.85
N LYS A 125 0.86 11.97 -1.02
CA LYS A 125 2.23 11.45 -1.16
C LYS A 125 2.27 9.93 -1.02
N ILE A 126 1.64 9.34 0.00
CA ILE A 126 1.61 7.87 0.21
C ILE A 126 0.89 7.16 -0.95
N LEU A 127 -0.22 7.73 -1.42
CA LEU A 127 -0.92 7.23 -2.60
C LEU A 127 -0.07 7.41 -3.87
N GLY A 128 0.80 8.40 -3.96
CA GLY A 128 1.59 8.70 -5.16
C GLY A 128 0.74 9.37 -6.23
N HIS A 129 -0.08 10.34 -5.82
CA HIS A 129 -0.76 11.24 -6.75
C HIS A 129 0.17 12.39 -7.14
N ALA A 130 0.22 12.72 -8.43
CA ALA A 130 1.07 13.79 -8.94
C ALA A 130 0.62 15.19 -8.50
N ASN A 131 -0.65 15.33 -8.14
CA ASN A 131 -1.22 16.58 -7.65
C ASN A 131 -2.13 16.28 -6.44
N PRO A 132 -1.90 16.91 -5.27
CA PRO A 132 -2.78 16.82 -4.11
C PRO A 132 -4.24 17.19 -4.39
N ALA A 133 -4.51 18.05 -5.38
CA ALA A 133 -5.87 18.38 -5.81
C ALA A 133 -6.66 17.14 -6.29
N ILE A 134 -5.98 16.09 -6.79
CA ILE A 134 -6.61 14.81 -7.13
C ILE A 134 -7.10 14.10 -5.87
N THR A 135 -6.29 14.11 -4.80
CA THR A 135 -6.72 13.55 -3.52
C THR A 135 -7.87 14.37 -2.94
N MET A 136 -7.79 15.71 -3.03
CA MET A 136 -8.86 16.59 -2.57
C MET A 136 -10.18 16.32 -3.33
N SER A 137 -10.15 16.21 -4.65
CA SER A 137 -11.38 15.99 -5.43
C SER A 137 -12.02 14.62 -5.15
N ILE A 138 -11.20 13.60 -4.85
CA ILE A 138 -11.69 12.25 -4.58
C ILE A 138 -12.24 12.14 -3.14
N TYR A 139 -11.59 12.75 -2.16
CA TYR A 139 -11.87 12.49 -0.75
C TYR A 139 -12.39 13.72 0.03
N ALA A 140 -12.71 14.84 -0.62
CA ALA A 140 -13.23 16.03 0.07
C ALA A 140 -14.44 15.73 0.96
N HIS A 141 -15.27 14.74 0.58
CA HIS A 141 -16.44 14.31 1.36
C HIS A 141 -16.10 13.57 2.66
N GLU A 142 -14.89 13.04 2.80
CA GLU A 142 -14.41 12.34 4.00
C GLU A 142 -13.82 13.30 5.04
N LEU A 143 -13.52 14.54 4.63
CA LEU A 143 -12.99 15.56 5.52
C LEU A 143 -14.13 16.09 6.39
N LYS A 144 -14.08 15.76 7.68
CA LYS A 144 -15.02 16.29 8.66
C LYS A 144 -14.70 17.75 8.94
N GLU A 145 -15.74 18.58 8.95
CA GLU A 145 -15.63 19.94 9.49
C GLU A 145 -15.54 19.85 11.02
N ASP A 146 -14.40 20.25 11.58
CA ASP A 146 -14.19 20.32 13.03
C ASP A 146 -13.99 21.78 13.46
N PHE A 147 -15.12 22.47 13.64
CA PHE A 147 -15.11 23.87 14.08
C PHE A 147 -14.53 24.04 15.50
N GLU A 148 -14.54 23.00 16.34
CA GLU A 148 -13.96 23.10 17.69
C GLU A 148 -12.43 23.08 17.62
N GLN A 149 -11.85 22.22 16.78
CA GLN A 149 -10.41 22.27 16.48
C GLN A 149 -9.99 23.65 15.95
N VAL A 150 -10.79 24.26 15.06
CA VAL A 150 -10.54 25.62 14.56
C VAL A 150 -10.61 26.64 15.70
N ARG A 151 -11.61 26.54 16.57
CA ARG A 151 -11.79 27.44 17.71
C ARG A 151 -10.61 27.36 18.69
N GLU A 152 -10.16 26.15 19.03
CA GLU A 152 -8.98 25.93 19.86
C GLU A 152 -7.71 26.49 19.22
N ALA A 153 -7.53 26.31 17.91
CA ALA A 153 -6.39 26.85 17.19
C ALA A 153 -6.39 28.40 17.20
N MET A 154 -7.55 29.03 16.96
CA MET A 154 -7.71 30.48 17.04
C MET A 154 -7.43 31.02 18.44
N ALA A 155 -7.87 30.32 19.48
CA ALA A 155 -7.64 30.72 20.88
C ALA A 155 -6.16 30.75 21.27
N LYS A 156 -5.28 29.99 20.60
CA LYS A 156 -3.82 30.02 20.84
C LYS A 156 -3.15 31.31 20.34
N PHE A 157 -3.83 32.09 19.49
CA PHE A 157 -3.33 33.36 18.96
C PHE A 157 -3.90 34.59 19.69
N ALA A 158 -4.87 34.40 20.58
CA ALA A 158 -5.50 35.47 21.37
C ALA A 158 -4.77 35.66 22.71
#